data_AF-A0A7J9R5U9-F1
#
_entry.id   AF-A0A7J9R5U9-F1
#
_cell.length_a   1.000
_cell.length_b   1.000
_cell.length_c   1.000
_cell.angle_alpha   90.00
_cell.angle_beta   90.00
_cell.angle_gamma   90.00
#
_symmetry.space_group_name_H-M   'P 1'
#
loop_
_entity.id
_entity.type
_entity.pdbx_description
1 polymer ?
#
loop_
_entity_poly.entity_id
_entity_poly.type
_entity_poly.pdbx_seq_one_letter_code
_entity_poly.pdbx_strand_id
1 'polypeptide(L)'
;AQVFSENQPLFVYGKGLPNENLIIRLFAPDETIARFDQITTTDDGSFSHVLITWPESTSSFPFGTYTVEVISTEQSGLSQKIDVKFTSTTELIDVPVERQVNTLVFAPETAAINNAFRVFVQTTSDGLLIGNDPSKLLETTHVHLPSGKVETLTNAFTTLHQGLYFLDYTPIEQGTYVFHVVAFSQGTISHGSAATLVQSQDISGISEQIIELNSILDETSAELETLKSEVQEFGSTLESASSNIDSSVESVSNSVVNIEEASSQLNSLLFPIVASIGIIVALQVAILARRR
;
A
#
# COMPACT_ATOMS: atom_id res chain seq x y z
N ALA A 1 20.99 -39.69 -17.92
CA ALA A 1 21.68 -38.76 -17.01
C ALA A 1 22.17 -39.53 -15.78
N GLN A 2 23.26 -39.10 -15.15
CA GLN A 2 23.89 -39.85 -14.05
C GLN A 2 23.52 -39.21 -12.71
N VAL A 3 23.14 -40.06 -11.75
CA VAL A 3 22.78 -39.68 -10.37
C VAL A 3 23.90 -40.15 -9.45
N PHE A 4 24.33 -39.27 -8.57
CA PHE A 4 25.44 -39.51 -7.65
C PHE A 4 25.04 -39.24 -6.20
N SER A 5 25.59 -40.03 -5.29
CA SER A 5 25.56 -39.78 -3.86
C SER A 5 26.92 -39.39 -3.31
N GLU A 6 26.96 -39.06 -2.03
CA GLU A 6 28.19 -38.74 -1.30
C GLU A 6 29.25 -39.84 -1.46
N ASN A 7 30.52 -39.43 -1.49
CA ASN A 7 31.71 -40.26 -1.69
C ASN A 7 31.82 -40.99 -3.04
N GLN A 8 30.91 -40.72 -3.99
CA GLN A 8 31.04 -41.28 -5.34
C GLN A 8 31.94 -40.41 -6.23
N PRO A 9 32.82 -40.99 -7.06
CA PRO A 9 33.60 -40.25 -8.04
C PRO A 9 32.79 -39.93 -9.30
N LEU A 10 32.88 -38.69 -9.77
CA LEU A 10 32.43 -38.27 -11.10
C LEU A 10 33.60 -38.35 -12.07
N PHE A 11 33.51 -39.30 -13.00
CA PHE A 11 34.48 -39.43 -14.10
C PHE A 11 33.99 -38.67 -15.33
N VAL A 12 34.88 -37.88 -15.92
CA VAL A 12 34.66 -37.24 -17.22
C VAL A 12 35.65 -37.85 -18.20
N TYR A 13 35.15 -38.35 -19.32
CA TYR A 13 35.96 -39.01 -20.33
C TYR A 13 35.38 -38.77 -21.72
N GLY A 14 36.23 -38.88 -22.76
CA GLY A 14 35.81 -38.63 -24.13
C GLY A 14 36.97 -38.64 -25.12
N LYS A 15 36.73 -38.03 -26.28
CA LYS A 15 37.73 -37.81 -27.34
C LYS A 15 37.73 -36.35 -27.80
N GLY A 16 38.92 -35.74 -27.82
CA GLY A 16 39.23 -34.46 -28.45
C GLY A 16 40.27 -34.63 -29.58
N LEU A 17 41.00 -33.56 -29.89
CA LEU A 17 42.18 -33.65 -30.76
C LEU A 17 43.36 -34.25 -30.00
N PRO A 18 44.35 -34.87 -30.69
CA PRO A 18 45.60 -35.30 -30.07
C PRO A 18 46.36 -34.16 -29.38
N ASN A 19 46.83 -34.39 -28.15
CA ASN A 19 47.62 -33.42 -27.36
C ASN A 19 46.97 -32.05 -27.15
N GLU A 20 45.64 -32.00 -27.20
CA GLU A 20 44.85 -30.80 -27.01
C GLU A 20 44.61 -30.53 -25.52
N ASN A 21 44.65 -29.26 -25.14
CA ASN A 21 44.20 -28.83 -23.82
C ASN A 21 42.67 -28.70 -23.76
N LEU A 22 42.08 -29.30 -22.74
CA LEU A 22 40.66 -29.20 -22.44
C LEU A 22 40.47 -28.52 -21.09
N ILE A 23 39.46 -27.68 -20.99
CA ILE A 23 38.98 -27.08 -19.75
C ILE A 23 37.74 -27.85 -19.31
N ILE A 24 37.71 -28.32 -18.07
CA ILE A 24 36.55 -28.99 -17.48
C ILE A 24 36.05 -28.14 -16.32
N ARG A 25 34.76 -27.76 -16.38
CA ARG A 25 34.08 -27.00 -15.33
C ARG A 25 32.92 -27.79 -14.76
N LEU A 26 32.76 -27.72 -13.45
CA LEU A 26 31.55 -28.16 -12.76
C LEU A 26 30.82 -26.92 -12.27
N PHE A 27 29.61 -26.70 -12.75
CA PHE A 27 28.73 -25.66 -12.24
C PHE A 27 27.82 -26.25 -11.16
N ALA A 28 27.73 -25.56 -10.03
CA ALA A 28 26.75 -25.82 -8.98
C ALA A 28 25.33 -25.45 -9.45
N PRO A 29 24.28 -25.89 -8.72
CA PRO A 29 22.90 -25.58 -9.12
C PRO A 29 22.57 -24.09 -9.09
N ASP A 30 23.31 -23.28 -8.32
CA ASP A 30 23.24 -21.81 -8.27
C ASP A 30 24.00 -21.11 -9.42
N GLU A 31 24.45 -21.88 -10.42
CA GLU A 31 25.21 -21.44 -11.60
C GLU A 31 26.64 -20.96 -11.30
N THR A 32 27.13 -21.10 -10.06
CA THR A 32 28.53 -20.81 -9.71
C THR A 32 29.46 -21.94 -10.11
N ILE A 33 30.76 -21.67 -10.28
CA ILE A 33 31.75 -22.70 -10.59
C ILE A 33 32.16 -23.42 -9.30
N ALA A 34 31.78 -24.68 -9.17
CA ALA A 34 32.16 -25.56 -8.06
C ALA A 34 33.56 -26.17 -8.25
N ARG A 35 33.93 -26.50 -9.49
CA ARG A 35 35.26 -27.02 -9.86
C ARG A 35 35.71 -26.52 -11.22
N PHE A 36 37.02 -26.36 -11.37
CA PHE A 36 37.68 -25.95 -12.59
C PHE A 36 39.00 -26.70 -12.70
N ASP A 37 39.13 -27.52 -13.74
CA ASP A 37 40.33 -28.28 -14.03
C ASP A 37 40.75 -28.07 -15.49
N GLN A 38 42.04 -28.23 -15.76
CA GLN A 38 42.59 -28.26 -17.11
C GLN A 38 43.37 -29.55 -17.31
N ILE A 39 43.09 -30.26 -18.40
CA ILE A 39 43.75 -31.51 -18.75
C ILE A 39 44.26 -31.46 -20.19
N THR A 40 45.18 -32.36 -20.52
CA THR A 40 45.66 -32.56 -21.89
C THR A 40 45.25 -33.95 -22.36
N THR A 41 44.70 -34.05 -23.57
CA THR A 41 44.38 -35.34 -24.19
C THR A 41 45.65 -36.10 -24.54
N THR A 42 45.55 -37.42 -24.65
CA THR A 42 46.65 -38.28 -25.11
C THR A 42 46.93 -38.10 -26.60
N ASP A 43 47.99 -38.76 -27.10
CA ASP A 43 48.35 -38.77 -28.53
C ASP A 43 47.26 -39.31 -29.46
N ASP A 44 46.34 -40.13 -28.95
CA ASP A 44 45.19 -40.64 -29.71
C ASP A 44 43.91 -39.79 -29.51
N GLY A 45 44.04 -38.65 -28.82
CA GLY A 45 42.98 -37.69 -28.52
C GLY A 45 42.04 -38.12 -27.38
N SER A 46 42.28 -39.26 -26.71
CA SER A 46 41.44 -39.70 -25.59
C SER A 46 41.76 -38.97 -24.28
N PHE A 47 40.79 -38.92 -23.38
CA PHE A 47 41.02 -38.45 -22.02
C PHE A 47 40.07 -39.15 -21.03
N SER A 48 40.53 -39.27 -19.79
CA SER A 48 39.74 -39.73 -18.65
C SER A 48 40.25 -39.06 -17.39
N HIS A 49 39.36 -38.40 -16.66
CA HIS A 49 39.72 -37.59 -15.50
C HIS A 49 38.66 -37.71 -14.41
N VAL A 50 39.09 -37.75 -13.14
CA VAL A 50 38.18 -37.66 -11.99
C VAL A 50 37.99 -36.20 -11.67
N LEU A 51 36.82 -35.65 -12.01
CA LEU A 51 36.54 -34.23 -11.80
C LEU A 51 36.30 -33.90 -10.33
N ILE A 52 35.58 -34.78 -9.62
CA ILE A 52 35.31 -34.64 -8.20
C ILE A 52 34.97 -35.99 -7.59
N THR A 53 35.26 -36.16 -6.30
CA THR A 53 34.57 -37.14 -5.45
C THR A 53 33.55 -36.37 -4.62
N TRP A 54 32.26 -36.67 -4.81
CA TRP A 54 31.16 -35.91 -4.23
C TRP A 54 31.33 -35.83 -2.69
N PRO A 55 31.44 -34.62 -2.11
CA PRO A 55 31.58 -34.47 -0.66
C PRO A 55 30.25 -34.76 0.04
N GLU A 56 30.27 -34.76 1.37
CA GLU A 56 29.03 -34.65 2.15
C GLU A 56 28.30 -33.34 1.80
N SER A 57 26.96 -33.39 1.80
CA SER A 57 26.17 -32.21 1.45
C SER A 57 26.33 -31.10 2.49
N THR A 58 26.58 -29.89 2.01
CA THR A 58 26.76 -28.67 2.82
C THR A 58 26.08 -27.49 2.15
N SER A 59 25.98 -26.35 2.84
CA SER A 59 25.48 -25.12 2.22
C SER A 59 26.33 -24.65 1.02
N SER A 60 27.64 -24.91 1.04
CA SER A 60 28.57 -24.66 -0.08
C SER A 60 28.55 -25.73 -1.17
N PHE A 61 27.98 -26.89 -0.87
CA PHE A 61 27.94 -28.03 -1.79
C PHE A 61 26.60 -28.80 -1.60
N PRO A 62 25.47 -28.17 -1.98
CA PRO A 62 24.14 -28.70 -1.71
C PRO A 62 23.75 -29.79 -2.71
N PHE A 63 22.77 -30.63 -2.34
CA PHE A 63 22.10 -31.49 -3.32
C PHE A 63 21.44 -30.66 -4.42
N GLY A 64 21.41 -31.19 -5.65
CA GLY A 64 20.82 -30.51 -6.80
C GLY A 64 21.39 -30.96 -8.14
N THR A 65 21.03 -30.22 -9.19
CA THR A 65 21.49 -30.49 -10.57
C THR A 65 22.72 -29.66 -10.91
N TYR A 66 23.85 -30.33 -11.05
CA TYR A 66 25.12 -29.74 -11.45
C TYR A 66 25.32 -29.89 -12.96
N THR A 67 26.01 -28.93 -13.57
CA THR A 67 26.34 -28.99 -15.01
C THR A 67 27.83 -29.21 -15.18
N VAL A 68 28.22 -30.30 -15.83
CA VAL A 68 29.59 -30.50 -16.31
C VAL A 68 29.71 -29.87 -17.69
N GLU A 69 30.72 -29.03 -17.89
CA GLU A 69 31.07 -28.48 -19.18
C GLU A 69 32.51 -28.81 -19.53
N VAL A 70 32.71 -29.37 -20.72
CA VAL A 70 34.03 -29.61 -21.30
C VAL A 70 34.22 -28.67 -22.48
N ILE A 71 35.32 -27.93 -22.50
CA ILE A 71 35.64 -26.92 -23.51
C ILE A 71 36.97 -27.24 -24.17
N SER A 72 36.95 -27.27 -25.50
CA SER A 72 38.14 -27.37 -26.34
C SER A 72 38.83 -26.01 -26.48
N THR A 73 40.13 -25.92 -26.20
CA THR A 73 40.87 -24.66 -26.40
C THR A 73 41.34 -24.47 -27.84
N GLU A 74 41.38 -25.54 -28.65
CA GLU A 74 41.94 -25.51 -30.01
C GLU A 74 40.87 -25.52 -31.11
N GLN A 75 39.64 -25.95 -30.80
CA GLN A 75 38.51 -25.98 -31.73
C GLN A 75 37.58 -24.79 -31.50
N SER A 76 38.15 -23.58 -31.48
CA SER A 76 37.39 -22.33 -31.35
C SER A 76 36.47 -22.26 -30.12
N GLY A 77 36.82 -22.93 -29.01
CA GLY A 77 36.00 -22.92 -27.80
C GLY A 77 34.78 -23.84 -27.85
N LEU A 78 34.76 -24.85 -28.73
CA LEU A 78 33.68 -25.84 -28.77
C LEU A 78 33.45 -26.42 -27.37
N SER A 79 32.20 -26.40 -26.91
CA SER A 79 31.83 -26.90 -25.59
C SER A 79 30.70 -27.91 -25.64
N GLN A 80 30.75 -28.88 -24.72
CA GLN A 80 29.67 -29.81 -24.45
C GLN A 80 29.27 -29.73 -22.99
N LYS A 81 27.97 -29.71 -22.74
CA LYS A 81 27.38 -29.68 -21.40
C LYS A 81 26.58 -30.93 -21.12
N ILE A 82 26.67 -31.43 -19.90
CA ILE A 82 25.85 -32.53 -19.41
C ILE A 82 25.44 -32.28 -17.97
N ASP A 83 24.16 -32.47 -17.69
CA ASP A 83 23.62 -32.36 -16.33
C ASP A 83 23.80 -33.69 -15.57
N VAL A 84 24.20 -33.56 -14.31
CA VAL A 84 24.33 -34.65 -13.35
C VAL A 84 23.59 -34.28 -12.06
N LYS A 85 22.97 -35.27 -11.41
CA LYS A 85 22.24 -35.04 -10.15
C LYS A 85 23.09 -35.49 -8.97
N PHE A 86 23.21 -34.64 -7.95
CA PHE A 86 23.78 -35.00 -6.65
C PHE A 86 22.65 -35.08 -5.62
N THR A 87 22.48 -36.24 -5.00
CA THR A 87 21.34 -36.58 -4.12
C THR A 87 21.79 -37.38 -2.91
N SER A 88 20.93 -37.47 -1.88
CA SER A 88 21.20 -38.24 -0.67
C SER A 88 21.22 -39.76 -0.89
N THR A 89 20.68 -40.23 -2.02
CA THR A 89 20.61 -41.65 -2.39
C THR A 89 20.93 -41.83 -3.88
N THR A 90 21.44 -43.00 -4.26
CA THR A 90 21.63 -43.40 -5.67
C THR A 90 20.53 -44.32 -6.17
N GLU A 91 19.37 -44.33 -5.51
CA GLU A 91 18.24 -45.11 -6.03
C GLU A 91 17.90 -44.56 -7.41
N LEU A 92 18.16 -45.39 -8.42
CA LEU A 92 17.82 -45.14 -9.81
C LEU A 92 16.30 -45.12 -9.91
N ILE A 93 15.71 -43.95 -9.69
CA ILE A 93 14.40 -43.67 -10.25
C ILE A 93 14.65 -43.57 -11.76
N ASP A 94 14.03 -44.43 -12.55
CA ASP A 94 14.13 -44.53 -14.02
C ASP A 94 13.54 -43.30 -14.75
N VAL A 95 13.65 -42.13 -14.12
CA VAL A 95 13.12 -40.84 -14.54
C VAL A 95 14.32 -40.00 -15.01
N PRO A 96 14.20 -39.30 -16.15
CA PRO A 96 15.24 -38.39 -16.61
C PRO A 96 15.63 -37.40 -15.50
N VAL A 97 16.93 -37.16 -15.32
CA VAL A 97 17.39 -36.04 -14.47
C VAL A 97 16.92 -34.76 -15.16
N GLU A 98 15.92 -34.13 -14.57
CA GLU A 98 15.37 -32.87 -15.04
C GLU A 98 15.76 -31.76 -14.07
N ARG A 99 16.31 -30.67 -14.61
CA ARG A 99 16.55 -29.44 -13.86
C ARG A 99 15.21 -28.75 -13.66
N GLN A 100 14.74 -28.66 -12.42
CA GLN A 100 13.49 -27.99 -12.10
C GLN A 100 13.76 -26.53 -11.75
N VAL A 101 13.37 -25.62 -12.65
CA VAL A 101 13.36 -24.18 -12.40
C VAL A 101 11.97 -23.77 -11.89
N ASN A 102 11.93 -22.99 -10.82
CA ASN A 102 10.71 -22.43 -10.24
C ASN A 102 10.78 -20.91 -10.21
N THR A 103 9.74 -20.26 -10.73
CA THR A 103 9.55 -18.80 -10.71
C THR A 103 8.39 -18.44 -9.78
N LEU A 104 8.65 -17.59 -8.79
CA LEU A 104 7.63 -17.00 -7.93
C LEU A 104 7.53 -15.50 -8.20
N VAL A 105 6.29 -14.99 -8.26
CA VAL A 105 6.01 -13.58 -8.50
C VAL A 105 5.19 -13.05 -7.33
N PHE A 106 5.63 -11.93 -6.78
CA PHE A 106 4.93 -11.23 -5.70
C PHE A 106 4.60 -9.83 -6.17
N ALA A 107 3.32 -9.48 -6.11
CA ALA A 107 2.82 -8.14 -6.35
C ALA A 107 1.80 -7.79 -5.26
N PRO A 108 1.61 -6.51 -4.92
CA PRO A 108 0.50 -6.09 -4.06
C PRO A 108 -0.83 -6.53 -4.66
N GLU A 109 -1.76 -6.95 -3.81
CA GLU A 109 -3.11 -7.36 -4.25
C GLU A 109 -3.89 -6.17 -4.80
N THR A 110 -3.68 -4.98 -4.22
CA THR A 110 -4.31 -3.73 -4.63
C THR A 110 -3.31 -2.60 -4.82
N ALA A 111 -3.54 -1.71 -5.77
CA ALA A 111 -2.78 -0.48 -5.98
C ALA A 111 -3.68 0.67 -6.48
N ALA A 112 -3.14 1.88 -6.55
CA ALA A 112 -3.84 3.04 -7.11
C ALA A 112 -3.29 3.43 -8.48
N ILE A 113 -4.15 3.97 -9.32
CA ILE A 113 -3.76 4.60 -10.59
C ILE A 113 -2.72 5.71 -10.33
N ASN A 114 -1.70 5.80 -11.18
CA ASN A 114 -0.57 6.74 -11.10
C ASN A 114 0.36 6.59 -9.90
N ASN A 115 0.14 5.59 -9.03
CA ASN A 115 1.06 5.26 -7.93
C ASN A 115 1.94 4.07 -8.32
N ALA A 116 3.25 4.26 -8.31
CA ALA A 116 4.18 3.17 -8.56
C ALA A 116 4.08 2.12 -7.45
N PHE A 117 4.06 0.85 -7.83
CA PHE A 117 4.18 -0.26 -6.90
C PHE A 117 5.23 -1.27 -7.38
N ARG A 118 5.79 -2.02 -6.43
CA ARG A 118 6.88 -2.94 -6.72
C ARG A 118 6.39 -4.37 -6.93
N VAL A 119 6.86 -4.99 -8.01
CA VAL A 119 6.69 -6.41 -8.28
C VAL A 119 8.02 -7.12 -8.06
N PHE A 120 8.02 -8.18 -7.28
CA PHE A 120 9.20 -9.01 -7.03
C PHE A 120 9.11 -10.33 -7.78
N VAL A 121 10.26 -10.82 -8.21
CA VAL A 121 10.41 -12.11 -8.88
C VAL A 121 11.53 -12.89 -8.20
N GLN A 122 11.25 -14.12 -7.80
CA GLN A 122 12.25 -15.05 -7.29
C GLN A 122 12.39 -16.23 -8.25
N THR A 123 13.62 -16.57 -8.61
CA THR A 123 13.94 -17.74 -9.45
C THR A 123 14.82 -18.70 -8.71
N THR A 124 14.44 -19.98 -8.71
CA THR A 124 15.20 -21.05 -8.06
C THR A 124 15.38 -22.25 -8.98
N SER A 125 16.47 -22.99 -8.82
CA SER A 125 16.67 -24.33 -9.36
C SER A 125 16.96 -25.28 -8.22
N ASP A 126 16.21 -26.38 -8.10
CA ASP A 126 16.39 -27.36 -7.01
C ASP A 126 16.39 -26.71 -5.60
N GLY A 127 15.66 -25.60 -5.43
CA GLY A 127 15.59 -24.84 -4.17
C GLY A 127 16.70 -23.80 -3.95
N LEU A 128 17.66 -23.67 -4.87
CA LEU A 128 18.75 -22.69 -4.81
C LEU A 128 18.45 -21.50 -5.72
N LEU A 129 18.80 -20.29 -5.29
CA LEU A 129 18.60 -19.08 -6.07
C LEU A 129 19.48 -19.11 -7.33
N ILE A 130 18.88 -18.86 -8.49
CA ILE A 130 19.57 -18.90 -9.80
C ILE A 130 19.42 -17.59 -10.55
N GLY A 131 20.32 -17.35 -11.49
CA GLY A 131 20.23 -16.23 -12.43
C GLY A 131 20.96 -14.99 -11.93
N ASN A 132 21.98 -14.59 -12.68
CA ASN A 132 22.77 -13.39 -12.41
C ASN A 132 22.28 -12.16 -13.18
N ASP A 133 21.75 -12.38 -14.39
CA ASP A 133 21.35 -11.33 -15.33
C ASP A 133 19.86 -11.45 -15.68
N PRO A 134 18.99 -10.59 -15.11
CA PRO A 134 17.56 -10.65 -15.36
C PRO A 134 17.19 -10.33 -16.82
N SER A 135 18.05 -9.62 -17.57
CA SER A 135 17.78 -9.30 -18.99
C SER A 135 17.70 -10.55 -19.87
N LYS A 136 18.48 -11.58 -19.53
CA LYS A 136 18.51 -12.88 -20.22
C LYS A 136 17.55 -13.86 -19.59
N LEU A 137 17.50 -13.89 -18.26
CA LEU A 137 16.68 -14.85 -17.53
C LEU A 137 15.19 -14.59 -17.74
N LEU A 138 14.75 -13.32 -17.68
CA LEU A 138 13.35 -12.91 -17.67
C LEU A 138 12.90 -12.26 -18.98
N GLU A 139 13.61 -12.52 -20.08
CA GLU A 139 13.51 -11.79 -21.35
C GLU A 139 12.07 -11.70 -21.90
N THR A 140 11.26 -12.75 -21.74
CA THR A 140 9.91 -12.86 -22.33
C THR A 140 8.78 -12.48 -21.37
N THR A 141 9.11 -11.85 -20.25
CA THR A 141 8.15 -11.37 -19.25
C THR A 141 7.29 -10.23 -19.79
N HIS A 142 6.00 -10.23 -19.44
CA HIS A 142 5.03 -9.22 -19.87
C HIS A 142 3.94 -9.00 -18.82
N VAL A 143 3.20 -7.91 -18.97
CA VAL A 143 1.99 -7.62 -18.18
C VAL A 143 0.78 -7.52 -19.11
N HIS A 144 -0.31 -8.17 -18.71
CA HIS A 144 -1.62 -7.98 -19.31
C HIS A 144 -2.30 -6.80 -18.63
N LEU A 145 -2.69 -5.82 -19.44
CA LEU A 145 -3.37 -4.62 -19.00
C LEU A 145 -4.89 -4.87 -18.90
N PRO A 146 -5.61 -4.11 -18.05
CA PRO A 146 -7.07 -4.14 -17.97
C PRO A 146 -7.78 -3.96 -19.32
N SER A 147 -7.22 -3.14 -20.21
CA SER A 147 -7.69 -2.91 -21.58
C SER A 147 -7.58 -4.13 -22.51
N GLY A 148 -6.91 -5.20 -22.07
CA GLY A 148 -6.59 -6.38 -22.89
C GLY A 148 -5.31 -6.25 -23.70
N LYS A 149 -4.62 -5.10 -23.61
CA LYS A 149 -3.29 -4.90 -24.21
C LYS A 149 -2.24 -5.71 -23.45
N VAL A 150 -1.16 -6.11 -24.13
CA VAL A 150 0.02 -6.72 -23.51
C VAL A 150 1.20 -5.77 -23.63
N GLU A 151 1.92 -5.57 -22.54
CA GLU A 151 3.15 -4.78 -22.51
C GLU A 151 4.33 -5.66 -22.09
N THR A 152 5.38 -5.63 -22.90
CA THR A 152 6.61 -6.37 -22.64
C THR A 152 7.42 -5.69 -21.54
N LEU A 153 7.96 -6.49 -20.62
CA LEU A 153 8.77 -6.06 -19.47
C LEU A 153 10.24 -6.49 -19.61
N THR A 154 10.70 -6.79 -20.84
CA THR A 154 12.10 -7.09 -21.14
C THR A 154 12.99 -5.96 -20.62
N ASN A 155 14.05 -6.30 -19.89
CA ASN A 155 15.00 -5.36 -19.29
C ASN A 155 14.41 -4.39 -18.25
N ALA A 156 13.16 -4.59 -17.79
CA ALA A 156 12.55 -3.75 -16.77
C ALA A 156 12.98 -4.14 -15.34
N PHE A 157 13.52 -5.35 -15.16
CA PHE A 157 13.89 -5.88 -13.86
C PHE A 157 15.28 -5.45 -13.41
N THR A 158 15.37 -5.06 -12.14
CA THR A 158 16.62 -4.79 -11.42
C THR A 158 16.92 -5.93 -10.46
N THR A 159 18.20 -6.32 -10.36
CA THR A 159 18.67 -7.32 -9.40
C THR A 159 18.72 -6.75 -8.00
N LEU A 160 17.97 -7.34 -7.07
CA LEU A 160 18.08 -7.07 -5.63
C LEU A 160 19.12 -7.99 -4.99
N HIS A 161 19.06 -9.27 -5.34
CA HIS A 161 19.99 -10.32 -4.97
C HIS A 161 20.01 -11.35 -6.10
N GLN A 162 21.02 -12.22 -6.16
CA GLN A 162 20.98 -13.37 -7.09
C GLN A 162 19.66 -14.15 -6.89
N GLY A 163 18.98 -14.44 -7.99
CA GLY A 163 17.65 -15.07 -8.01
C GLY A 163 16.51 -14.27 -7.38
N LEU A 164 16.70 -12.97 -7.08
CA LEU A 164 15.66 -12.07 -6.59
C LEU A 164 15.72 -10.71 -7.31
N TYR A 165 14.67 -10.39 -8.06
CA TYR A 165 14.58 -9.20 -8.89
C TYR A 165 13.34 -8.39 -8.55
N PHE A 166 13.33 -7.12 -8.95
CA PHE A 166 12.15 -6.28 -8.84
C PHE A 166 11.99 -5.35 -10.04
N LEU A 167 10.76 -4.90 -10.27
CA LEU A 167 10.45 -3.74 -11.10
C LEU A 167 9.45 -2.85 -10.36
N ASP A 168 9.54 -1.55 -10.59
CA ASP A 168 8.53 -0.58 -10.14
C ASP A 168 7.60 -0.29 -11.32
N TYR A 169 6.31 -0.61 -11.16
CA TYR A 169 5.28 -0.45 -12.19
C TYR A 169 4.32 0.67 -11.80
N THR A 170 4.08 1.61 -12.72
CA THR A 170 3.10 2.68 -12.53
C THR A 170 1.90 2.45 -13.42
N PRO A 171 0.74 2.03 -12.88
CA PRO A 171 -0.45 1.78 -13.68
C PRO A 171 -1.13 3.10 -14.08
N ILE A 172 -1.68 3.16 -15.28
CA ILE A 172 -2.34 4.34 -15.84
C ILE A 172 -3.83 4.13 -16.15
N GLU A 173 -4.35 2.93 -15.90
CA GLU A 173 -5.77 2.60 -16.02
C GLU A 173 -6.23 1.78 -14.81
N GLN A 174 -7.54 1.80 -14.53
CA GLN A 174 -8.12 1.00 -13.47
C GLN A 174 -8.43 -0.41 -13.98
N GLY A 175 -8.38 -1.38 -13.08
CA GLY A 175 -8.70 -2.78 -13.33
C GLY A 175 -7.56 -3.73 -12.96
N THR A 176 -7.67 -4.98 -13.39
CA THR A 176 -6.71 -6.03 -13.04
C THR A 176 -5.53 -6.05 -14.00
N TYR A 177 -4.33 -5.86 -13.47
CA TYR A 177 -3.08 -6.13 -14.16
C TYR A 177 -2.60 -7.53 -13.82
N VAL A 178 -2.19 -8.32 -14.83
CA VAL A 178 -1.62 -9.66 -14.61
C VAL A 178 -0.17 -9.66 -15.08
N PHE A 179 0.75 -9.71 -14.13
CA PHE A 179 2.18 -9.89 -14.40
C PHE A 179 2.43 -11.35 -14.68
N HIS A 180 2.89 -11.67 -15.88
CA HIS A 180 3.26 -13.02 -16.28
C HIS A 180 4.75 -13.06 -16.58
N VAL A 181 5.47 -13.69 -15.67
CA VAL A 181 6.92 -13.77 -15.64
C VAL A 181 7.35 -15.13 -16.14
N VAL A 182 8.30 -15.10 -17.08
CA VAL A 182 8.84 -16.30 -17.72
C VAL A 182 10.34 -16.30 -17.51
N ALA A 183 10.83 -17.31 -16.80
CA ALA A 183 12.26 -17.51 -16.56
C ALA A 183 12.78 -18.63 -17.46
N PHE A 184 13.91 -18.39 -18.13
CA PHE A 184 14.63 -19.41 -18.90
C PHE A 184 16.05 -19.57 -18.38
N SER A 185 16.37 -20.74 -17.82
CA SER A 185 17.73 -21.08 -17.41
C SER A 185 18.11 -22.47 -17.89
N GLN A 186 19.28 -22.56 -18.52
CA GLN A 186 19.92 -23.81 -18.96
C GLN A 186 18.99 -24.78 -19.72
N GLY A 187 18.10 -24.27 -20.57
CA GLY A 187 17.19 -25.08 -21.38
C GLY A 187 15.83 -25.35 -20.72
N THR A 188 15.66 -25.01 -19.45
CA THR A 188 14.38 -25.14 -18.73
C THR A 188 13.65 -23.81 -18.70
N ILE A 189 12.32 -23.85 -18.88
CA ILE A 189 11.41 -22.71 -18.74
C ILE A 189 10.60 -22.86 -17.45
N SER A 190 10.38 -21.76 -16.75
CA SER A 190 9.46 -21.69 -15.61
C SER A 190 8.60 -20.44 -15.66
N HIS A 191 7.32 -20.60 -15.33
CA HIS A 191 6.32 -19.55 -15.36
C HIS A 191 5.90 -19.18 -13.93
N GLY A 192 5.67 -17.89 -13.70
CA GLY A 192 5.03 -17.39 -12.49
C GLY A 192 4.14 -16.20 -12.83
N SER A 193 3.03 -16.06 -12.10
CA SER A 193 2.11 -14.95 -12.33
C SER A 193 1.61 -14.36 -11.02
N ALA A 194 1.38 -13.05 -11.02
CA ALA A 194 0.70 -12.33 -9.96
C ALA A 194 -0.28 -11.33 -10.56
N ALA A 195 -1.36 -11.05 -9.85
CA ALA A 195 -2.36 -10.08 -10.26
C ALA A 195 -2.47 -8.95 -9.24
N THR A 196 -2.65 -7.73 -9.74
CA THR A 196 -2.87 -6.53 -8.93
C THR A 196 -4.12 -5.83 -9.42
N LEU A 197 -5.08 -5.59 -8.52
CA LEU A 197 -6.26 -4.80 -8.79
C LEU A 197 -5.94 -3.32 -8.58
N VAL A 198 -5.92 -2.55 -9.67
CA VAL A 198 -5.69 -1.09 -9.63
C VAL A 198 -7.02 -0.37 -9.54
N GLN A 199 -7.15 0.50 -8.54
CA GLN A 199 -8.33 1.31 -8.27
C GLN A 199 -8.00 2.80 -8.42
N SER A 200 -9.00 3.66 -8.29
CA SER A 200 -8.79 5.11 -8.27
C SER A 200 -7.93 5.56 -7.07
N GLN A 201 -7.98 4.82 -5.96
CA GLN A 201 -7.21 5.06 -4.75
C GLN A 201 -6.80 3.73 -4.11
N ASP A 202 -5.72 3.75 -3.34
CA ASP A 202 -5.28 2.64 -2.52
C ASP A 202 -5.81 2.79 -1.08
N ILE A 203 -5.52 1.78 -0.25
CA ILE A 203 -5.92 1.75 1.17
C ILE A 203 -5.35 2.96 1.93
N SER A 204 -4.16 3.43 1.56
CA SER A 204 -3.53 4.59 2.19
C SER A 204 -4.31 5.85 1.92
N GLY A 205 -4.67 6.10 0.65
CA GLY A 205 -5.51 7.24 0.26
C GLY A 205 -6.87 7.23 0.94
N ILE A 206 -7.53 6.06 1.04
CA ILE A 206 -8.81 5.92 1.76
C ILE A 206 -8.62 6.22 3.26
N SER A 207 -7.53 5.74 3.86
CA SER A 207 -7.24 5.99 5.27
C SER A 207 -7.03 7.48 5.56
N GLU A 208 -6.33 8.20 4.69
CA GLU A 208 -6.14 9.65 4.82
C GLU A 208 -7.47 10.40 4.76
N GLN A 209 -8.34 10.04 3.82
CA GLN A 209 -9.69 10.62 3.72
C GLN A 209 -10.54 10.36 4.97
N ILE A 210 -10.43 9.18 5.58
CA ILE A 210 -11.14 8.85 6.84
C ILE A 210 -10.61 9.71 7.99
N ILE A 211 -9.30 9.94 8.08
CA ILE A 211 -8.70 10.80 9.11
C ILE A 211 -9.19 12.25 8.95
N GLU A 212 -9.19 12.77 7.72
CA GLU A 212 -9.71 14.12 7.43
C GLU A 212 -11.20 14.25 7.78
N LEU A 213 -12.01 13.25 7.41
CA LEU A 213 -13.44 13.22 7.76
C LEU A 213 -13.65 13.22 9.28
N ASN A 214 -12.89 12.43 10.03
CA ASN A 214 -12.98 12.41 11.49
C ASN A 214 -12.61 13.77 12.09
N SER A 215 -11.57 14.44 11.56
CA SER A 215 -11.20 15.78 12.00
C SER A 215 -12.32 16.79 11.78
N ILE A 216 -12.98 16.77 10.61
CA ILE A 216 -14.11 17.66 10.30
C ILE A 216 -15.31 17.36 11.19
N LEU A 217 -15.57 16.08 11.52
CA LEU A 217 -16.64 15.69 12.43
C LEU A 217 -16.36 16.17 13.86
N ASP A 218 -15.11 16.09 14.33
CA ASP A 218 -14.71 16.59 15.64
C ASP A 218 -14.88 18.12 15.73
N GLU A 219 -14.46 18.85 14.70
CA GLU A 219 -14.66 20.31 14.59
C GLU A 219 -16.15 20.66 14.59
N THR A 220 -16.95 19.95 13.78
CA THR A 220 -18.41 20.16 13.72
C THR A 220 -19.07 19.87 15.08
N SER A 221 -18.60 18.87 15.81
CA SER A 221 -19.10 18.55 17.15
C SER A 221 -18.75 19.64 18.16
N ALA A 222 -17.55 20.22 18.07
CA ALA A 222 -17.14 21.33 18.92
C ALA A 222 -17.98 22.59 18.66
N GLU A 223 -18.18 22.93 17.38
CA GLU A 223 -19.05 24.05 16.98
C GLU A 223 -20.50 23.87 17.44
N LEU A 224 -21.02 22.63 17.44
CA LEU A 224 -22.36 22.34 17.95
C LEU A 224 -22.46 22.54 19.47
N GLU A 225 -21.44 22.19 20.25
CA GLU A 225 -21.42 22.46 21.69
C GLU A 225 -21.30 23.97 21.98
N THR A 226 -20.54 24.72 21.19
CA THR A 226 -20.50 26.18 21.25
C THR A 226 -21.88 26.78 20.97
N LEU A 227 -22.50 26.40 19.85
CA LEU A 227 -23.85 26.87 19.48
C LEU A 227 -24.89 26.56 20.57
N LYS A 228 -24.82 25.36 21.16
CA LYS A 228 -25.69 24.97 22.27
C LYS A 228 -25.50 25.86 23.50
N SER A 229 -24.25 26.20 23.85
CA SER A 229 -23.94 27.13 24.94
C SER A 229 -24.50 28.53 24.66
N GLU A 230 -24.30 29.05 23.44
CA GLU A 230 -24.81 30.36 23.04
C GLU A 230 -26.35 30.42 23.07
N VAL A 231 -27.03 29.36 22.64
CA VAL A 231 -28.49 29.26 22.72
C VAL A 231 -29.00 29.26 24.16
N GLN A 232 -28.30 28.58 25.08
CA GLN A 232 -28.64 28.58 26.51
C GLN A 232 -28.44 29.97 27.14
N GLU A 233 -27.35 30.66 26.78
CA GLU A 233 -27.08 32.03 27.22
C GLU A 233 -28.11 33.02 26.68
N PHE A 234 -28.48 32.88 25.40
CA PHE A 234 -29.56 33.65 24.80
C PHE A 234 -30.90 33.41 25.51
N GLY A 235 -31.20 32.15 25.85
CA GLY A 235 -32.37 31.79 26.64
C GLY A 235 -32.40 32.47 28.02
N SER A 236 -31.29 32.44 28.75
CA SER A 236 -31.16 33.12 30.05
C SER A 236 -31.30 34.65 29.94
N THR A 237 -30.78 35.22 28.85
CA THR A 237 -30.92 36.65 28.56
C THR A 237 -32.38 37.02 28.31
N LEU A 238 -33.11 36.21 27.56
CA LEU A 238 -34.54 36.40 27.29
C LEU A 238 -35.38 36.28 28.56
N GLU A 239 -35.09 35.30 29.42
CA GLU A 239 -35.78 35.11 30.70
C GLU A 239 -35.55 36.32 31.64
N SER A 240 -34.32 36.82 31.71
CA SER A 240 -33.97 38.02 32.49
C SER A 240 -34.69 39.26 31.96
N ALA A 241 -34.73 39.44 30.64
CA ALA A 241 -35.45 40.54 30.01
C ALA A 241 -36.95 40.48 30.29
N SER A 242 -37.55 39.29 30.23
CA SER A 242 -38.96 39.07 30.55
C SER A 242 -39.27 39.45 32.00
N SER A 243 -38.45 39.00 32.95
CA SER A 243 -38.63 39.30 34.37
C SER A 243 -38.53 40.81 34.68
N ASN A 244 -37.60 41.51 34.01
CA ASN A 244 -37.47 42.96 34.12
C ASN A 244 -38.69 43.71 33.54
N ILE A 245 -39.26 43.23 32.43
CA ILE A 245 -40.48 43.79 31.85
C ILE A 245 -41.66 43.58 32.81
N ASP A 246 -41.84 42.37 33.35
CA ASP A 246 -42.92 42.08 34.30
C ASP A 246 -42.85 43.00 35.53
N SER A 247 -41.66 43.16 36.12
CA SER A 247 -41.43 44.06 37.25
C SER A 247 -41.73 45.53 36.90
N SER A 248 -41.36 45.94 35.68
CA SER A 248 -41.63 47.31 35.19
C SER A 248 -43.13 47.54 34.99
N VAL A 249 -43.85 46.55 34.45
CA VAL A 249 -45.30 46.59 34.25
C VAL A 249 -46.02 46.67 35.60
N GLU A 250 -45.59 45.89 36.60
CA GLU A 250 -46.13 45.96 37.96
C GLU A 250 -45.92 47.35 38.59
N SER A 251 -44.71 47.91 38.48
CA SER A 251 -44.38 49.25 38.97
C SER A 251 -45.22 50.35 38.31
N VAL A 252 -45.41 50.27 36.98
CA VAL A 252 -46.27 51.19 36.22
C VAL A 252 -47.72 51.03 36.67
N SER A 253 -48.21 49.80 36.86
CA SER A 253 -49.57 49.54 37.34
C SER A 253 -49.80 50.18 38.72
N ASN A 254 -48.88 49.99 39.67
CA ASN A 254 -48.95 50.62 40.99
C ASN A 254 -48.92 52.15 40.90
N SER A 255 -48.10 52.71 40.00
CA SER A 255 -48.05 54.15 39.77
C SER A 255 -49.37 54.70 39.23
N VAL A 256 -50.04 53.97 38.32
CA VAL A 256 -51.36 54.32 37.80
C VAL A 256 -52.41 54.32 38.93
N VAL A 257 -52.42 53.30 39.79
CA VAL A 257 -53.31 53.26 40.96
C VAL A 257 -53.09 54.46 41.88
N ASN A 258 -51.83 54.78 42.19
CA ASN A 258 -51.50 55.96 43.00
C ASN A 258 -51.96 57.28 42.34
N ILE A 259 -51.87 57.40 41.02
CA ILE A 259 -52.37 58.56 40.27
C ILE A 259 -53.90 58.63 40.31
N GLU A 260 -54.59 57.50 40.17
CA GLU A 260 -56.05 57.43 40.28
C GLU A 260 -56.53 57.86 41.67
N GLU A 261 -55.88 57.40 42.74
CA GLU A 261 -56.16 57.82 44.11
C GLU A 261 -55.89 59.32 44.32
N ALA A 262 -54.74 59.82 43.88
CA ALA A 262 -54.39 61.24 43.98
C ALA A 262 -55.38 62.13 43.19
N SER A 263 -55.79 61.68 42.01
CA SER A 263 -56.80 62.36 41.18
C SER A 263 -58.16 62.42 41.88
N SER A 264 -58.58 61.32 42.50
CA SER A 264 -59.80 61.25 43.30
C SER A 264 -59.77 62.22 44.49
N GLN A 265 -58.66 62.25 45.24
CA GLN A 265 -58.45 63.18 46.34
C GLN A 265 -58.48 64.64 45.87
N LEU A 266 -57.82 64.96 44.75
CA LEU A 266 -57.81 66.30 44.17
C LEU A 266 -59.23 66.75 43.78
N ASN A 267 -60.02 65.86 43.16
CA ASN A 267 -61.42 66.12 42.87
C ASN A 267 -62.24 66.36 44.14
N SER A 268 -62.05 65.55 45.19
CA SER A 268 -62.71 65.71 46.49
C SER A 268 -62.44 67.08 47.12
N LEU A 269 -61.23 67.62 46.94
CA LEU A 269 -60.85 68.97 47.41
C LEU A 269 -61.39 70.09 46.49
N LEU A 270 -61.37 69.88 45.17
CA LEU A 270 -61.82 70.87 44.19
C LEU A 270 -63.33 71.11 44.22
N PHE A 271 -64.14 70.05 44.39
CA PHE A 271 -65.60 70.16 44.33
C PHE A 271 -66.17 71.16 45.35
N PRO A 272 -65.81 71.11 46.66
CA PRO A 272 -66.25 72.10 47.64
C PRO A 272 -65.76 73.52 47.32
N ILE A 273 -64.55 73.69 46.79
CA ILE A 273 -64.00 75.01 46.43
C ILE A 273 -64.78 75.61 45.26
N VAL A 274 -64.99 74.84 44.19
CA VAL A 274 -65.76 75.28 43.02
C VAL A 274 -67.21 75.60 43.42
N ALA A 275 -67.83 74.75 44.25
CA ALA A 275 -69.16 75.02 44.78
C ALA A 275 -69.20 76.32 45.61
N SER A 276 -68.20 76.57 46.45
CA SER A 276 -68.07 77.80 47.25
C SER A 276 -67.91 79.03 46.37
N ILE A 277 -67.06 78.98 45.34
CA ILE A 277 -66.91 80.06 44.33
C ILE A 277 -68.26 80.32 43.64
N GLY A 278 -68.96 79.27 43.22
CA GLY A 278 -70.29 79.39 42.61
C GLY A 278 -71.30 80.09 43.51
N ILE A 279 -71.34 79.73 44.81
CA ILE A 279 -72.18 80.39 45.82
C ILE A 279 -71.81 81.87 45.95
N ILE A 280 -70.52 82.20 46.07
CA ILE A 280 -70.03 83.58 46.18
C ILE A 280 -70.46 84.40 44.96
N VAL A 281 -70.28 83.87 43.76
CA VAL A 281 -70.66 84.55 42.50
C VAL A 281 -72.18 84.76 42.45
N ALA A 282 -72.98 83.76 42.79
CA ALA A 282 -74.44 83.88 42.84
C ALA A 282 -74.89 84.98 43.82
N LEU A 283 -74.28 85.03 45.01
CA LEU A 283 -74.50 86.09 46.01
C LEU A 283 -74.11 87.48 45.47
N GLN A 284 -72.95 87.60 44.82
CA GLN A 284 -72.51 88.86 44.21
C GLN A 284 -73.50 89.37 43.15
N VAL A 285 -73.99 88.48 42.28
CA VAL A 285 -75.01 88.81 41.27
C VAL A 285 -76.32 89.26 41.91
N ALA A 286 -76.80 88.55 42.93
CA ALA A 286 -78.02 88.92 43.65
C ALA A 286 -77.92 90.30 44.33
N ILE A 287 -76.77 90.60 44.94
CA ILE A 287 -76.49 91.92 45.56
C ILE A 287 -76.48 93.03 44.50
N LEU A 288 -75.82 92.82 43.36
CA LEU A 288 -75.77 93.77 42.25
C LEU A 288 -77.16 94.01 41.63
N ALA A 289 -77.96 92.96 41.46
CA ALA A 289 -79.33 93.05 40.95
C ALA A 289 -80.26 93.82 41.90
N ARG A 290 -80.04 93.75 43.22
CA ARG A 290 -80.83 94.48 44.25
C ARG A 290 -80.46 95.96 44.38
N ARG A 291 -79.27 96.37 43.91
CA ARG A 291 -78.77 97.76 43.97
C ARG A 291 -79.11 98.60 42.72
N ARG A 292 -79.77 98.02 41.72
CA ARG A 292 -80.41 98.72 40.61
C ARG A 292 -81.88 98.97 40.93
#